data_AF-K0D9F0-F1
#
_entry.id   AF-K0D9F0-F1
#
_cell.length_a   1.000
_cell.length_b   1.000
_cell.length_c   1.000
_cell.angle_alpha   90.00
_cell.angle_beta   90.00
_cell.angle_gamma   90.00
#
_symmetry.space_group_name_H-M   'P 1'
#
loop_
_entity.id
_entity.type
_entity.pdbx_description
1 polymer ?
#
loop_
_entity_poly.entity_id
_entity_poly.type
_entity_poly.pdbx_seq_one_letter_code
_entity_poly.pdbx_strand_id
1 'polypeptide(L)'
;MQKNLINFWLYLYLSCIYFLPLVKLMRSSKQDSQFLLRKLLFPLEYLIQVKLEKTTNYSRSAIRLGHILVWLISIFGLMFVTVPMYIFNEPYENHTSILLFITYYLMFAPISFWFQPRSYHSK
;
A
#
# COMPACT_ATOMS: atom_id res chain seq x y z
N MET A 1 5.04 -22.84 -18.00
CA MET A 1 3.66 -22.37 -17.79
C MET A 1 3.45 -21.82 -16.37
N GLN A 2 3.86 -22.54 -15.32
CA GLN A 2 3.75 -22.11 -13.91
C GLN A 2 4.41 -20.75 -13.61
N LYS A 3 5.65 -20.52 -14.07
CA LYS A 3 6.36 -19.23 -13.89
C LYS A 3 5.59 -18.01 -14.45
N ASN A 4 4.92 -18.18 -15.60
CA ASN A 4 4.12 -17.10 -16.20
C ASN A 4 2.85 -16.82 -15.39
N LEU A 5 2.24 -17.86 -14.82
CA LEU A 5 1.07 -17.73 -13.96
C LEU A 5 1.41 -17.00 -12.66
N ILE A 6 2.54 -17.34 -12.03
CA ILE A 6 3.00 -16.66 -10.81
C ILE A 6 3.41 -15.22 -11.11
N ASN A 7 4.13 -14.97 -12.21
CA ASN A 7 4.41 -13.60 -12.64
C ASN A 7 3.12 -12.80 -12.83
N PHE A 8 2.13 -13.36 -13.54
CA PHE A 8 0.83 -12.71 -13.72
C PHE A 8 0.17 -12.39 -12.37
N TRP A 9 0.18 -13.32 -11.43
CA TRP A 9 -0.33 -13.10 -10.08
C TRP A 9 0.39 -11.95 -9.35
N LEU A 10 1.72 -11.93 -9.39
CA LEU A 10 2.53 -10.90 -8.74
C LEU A 10 2.31 -9.52 -9.35
N TYR A 11 2.23 -9.43 -10.69
CA TYR A 11 1.90 -8.19 -11.38
C TYR A 11 0.48 -7.72 -11.11
N LEU A 12 -0.48 -8.65 -11.03
CA LEU A 12 -1.87 -8.33 -10.67
C LEU A 12 -1.93 -7.81 -9.23
N TYR A 13 -1.26 -8.46 -8.29
CA TYR A 13 -1.16 -8.01 -6.91
C TYR A 13 -0.55 -6.62 -6.83
N LEU A 14 0.59 -6.39 -7.50
CA LEU A 14 1.25 -5.10 -7.58
C LEU A 14 0.31 -4.02 -8.16
N SER A 15 -0.44 -4.37 -9.21
CA SER A 15 -1.41 -3.47 -9.84
C SER A 15 -2.53 -3.09 -8.87
N CYS A 16 -3.00 -4.02 -8.06
CA CYS A 16 -4.02 -3.78 -7.05
C CYS A 16 -3.52 -2.87 -5.92
N ILE A 17 -2.29 -3.07 -5.44
CA ILE A 17 -1.75 -2.29 -4.32
C ILE A 17 -1.21 -0.93 -4.73
N TYR A 18 -0.80 -0.73 -6.00
CA TYR A 18 -0.16 0.50 -6.45
C TYR A 18 -0.96 1.21 -7.55
N PHE A 19 -1.14 0.56 -8.70
CA PHE A 19 -1.71 1.21 -9.89
C PHE A 19 -3.18 1.62 -9.72
N LEU A 20 -4.05 0.74 -9.20
CA LEU A 20 -5.46 1.06 -8.99
C LEU A 20 -5.65 2.26 -8.03
N PRO A 21 -5.00 2.30 -6.85
CA PRO A 21 -4.94 3.46 -5.98
C PRO A 21 -4.45 4.74 -6.67
N LEU A 22 -3.38 4.63 -7.47
CA LEU A 22 -2.78 5.76 -8.17
C LEU A 22 -3.77 6.34 -9.19
N VAL A 23 -4.40 5.49 -10.01
CA VAL A 23 -5.43 5.91 -10.98
C VAL A 23 -6.59 6.60 -10.28
N LYS A 24 -7.04 6.07 -9.13
CA LYS A 24 -8.09 6.69 -8.34
C LYS A 24 -7.70 8.07 -7.83
N LEU A 25 -6.45 8.26 -7.40
CA LEU A 25 -5.94 9.56 -6.98
C LEU A 25 -5.84 10.54 -8.16
N MET A 26 -5.37 10.09 -9.31
CA MET A 26 -5.27 10.93 -10.52
C MET A 26 -6.64 11.38 -11.03
N ARG A 27 -7.68 10.55 -10.89
CA ARG A 27 -9.07 10.89 -11.27
C ARG A 27 -9.78 11.79 -10.25
N SER A 28 -9.22 12.01 -9.06
CA SER A 28 -9.83 12.88 -8.06
C SER A 28 -9.69 14.35 -8.48
N SER A 29 -10.81 15.04 -8.71
CA SER A 29 -10.86 16.42 -9.22
C SER A 29 -10.27 17.48 -8.28
N LYS A 30 -10.08 17.16 -6.99
CA LYS A 30 -9.37 18.01 -6.03
C LYS A 30 -7.86 17.68 -6.08
N GLN A 31 -7.16 18.22 -7.08
CA GLN A 31 -5.70 18.21 -7.14
C GLN A 31 -5.13 19.15 -6.07
N ASP A 32 -5.14 18.70 -4.82
CA ASP A 32 -4.35 19.34 -3.79
C ASP A 32 -2.87 18.95 -4.02
N SER A 33 -2.00 19.92 -4.27
CA SER A 33 -0.56 19.69 -4.52
C SER A 33 0.18 19.23 -3.25
N GLN A 34 -0.48 19.33 -2.10
CA GLN A 34 0.05 18.85 -0.83
C GLN A 34 0.28 17.33 -0.86
N PHE A 35 1.48 16.93 -0.43
CA PHE A 35 1.93 15.54 -0.35
C PHE A 35 1.97 14.78 -1.69
N LEU A 36 2.28 15.46 -2.79
CA LEU A 36 2.38 14.85 -4.13
C LEU A 36 3.36 13.67 -4.17
N LEU A 37 4.53 13.81 -3.54
CA LEU A 37 5.52 12.73 -3.41
C LEU A 37 4.92 11.48 -2.75
N ARG A 38 4.09 11.68 -1.72
CA ARG A 38 3.47 10.59 -0.96
C ARG A 38 2.33 9.93 -1.73
N LYS A 39 1.53 10.72 -2.47
CA LYS A 39 0.50 10.21 -3.38
C LYS A 39 1.10 9.37 -4.50
N LEU A 40 2.30 9.71 -4.95
CA LEU A 40 3.01 8.97 -6.01
C LEU A 40 3.73 7.74 -5.47
N LEU A 41 4.41 7.85 -4.33
CA LEU A 41 5.17 6.73 -3.76
C LEU A 41 4.27 5.69 -3.07
N PHE A 42 3.21 6.12 -2.37
CA PHE A 42 2.36 5.27 -1.54
C PHE A 42 0.86 5.60 -1.70
N PRO A 43 0.30 5.38 -2.91
CA PRO A 43 -1.06 5.81 -3.23
C PRO A 43 -2.16 5.10 -2.41
N LEU A 44 -2.03 3.79 -2.15
CA LEU A 44 -3.01 3.01 -1.39
C LEU A 44 -3.11 3.50 0.05
N GLU A 45 -1.95 3.71 0.64
CA GLU A 45 -1.76 4.15 1.99
C GLU A 45 -2.36 5.55 2.17
N TYR A 46 -2.05 6.48 1.28
CA TYR A 46 -2.67 7.79 1.31
C TYR A 46 -4.22 7.70 1.28
N LEU A 47 -4.79 6.83 0.45
CA LEU A 47 -6.24 6.62 0.41
C LEU A 47 -6.79 6.01 1.71
N ILE A 48 -6.10 5.04 2.30
CA ILE A 48 -6.50 4.43 3.58
C ILE A 48 -6.54 5.49 4.66
N GLN A 49 -5.54 6.37 4.72
CA GLN A 49 -5.52 7.45 5.71
C GLN A 49 -6.63 8.46 5.49
N VAL A 50 -6.86 8.93 4.26
CA VAL A 50 -7.98 9.85 3.99
C VAL A 50 -9.31 9.22 4.41
N LYS A 51 -9.47 7.91 4.25
CA LYS A 51 -10.65 7.20 4.77
C LYS A 51 -10.65 7.13 6.30
N LEU A 52 -9.55 6.75 6.93
CA LEU A 52 -9.42 6.65 8.39
C LEU A 52 -9.69 8.00 9.07
N GLU A 53 -9.15 9.09 8.55
CA GLU A 53 -9.38 10.44 9.06
C GLU A 53 -10.87 10.80 9.02
N LYS A 54 -11.56 10.49 7.92
CA LYS A 54 -13.00 10.73 7.77
C LYS A 54 -13.85 9.84 8.68
N THR A 55 -13.50 8.56 8.85
CA THR A 55 -14.29 7.64 9.69
C THR A 55 -14.08 7.87 11.18
N THR A 56 -12.92 8.39 11.56
CA THR A 56 -12.56 8.61 12.98
C THR A 56 -12.79 10.04 13.46
N ASN A 57 -13.48 10.88 12.67
CA ASN A 57 -13.67 12.31 12.94
C ASN A 57 -12.35 13.01 13.31
N TYR A 58 -11.27 12.69 12.60
CA TYR A 58 -9.94 13.26 12.84
C TYR A 58 -9.35 12.99 14.23
N SER A 59 -9.86 11.98 14.95
CA SER A 59 -9.34 11.58 16.26
C SER A 59 -7.93 11.01 16.15
N ARG A 60 -6.98 11.66 16.83
CA ARG A 60 -5.55 11.33 16.77
C ARG A 60 -5.23 9.92 17.27
N SER A 61 -5.91 9.46 18.31
CA SER A 61 -5.71 8.12 18.88
C SER A 61 -6.22 7.04 17.92
N ALA A 62 -7.39 7.25 17.34
CA ALA A 62 -8.00 6.32 16.40
C ALA A 62 -7.21 6.22 15.09
N ILE A 63 -6.69 7.34 14.56
CA ILE A 63 -5.82 7.34 13.38
C ILE A 63 -4.54 6.55 13.65
N ARG A 64 -3.88 6.73 14.80
CA ARG A 64 -2.69 5.96 15.19
C ARG A 64 -2.97 4.47 15.29
N LEU A 65 -4.07 4.08 15.92
CA LEU A 65 -4.50 2.68 15.98
C LEU A 65 -4.74 2.11 14.57
N GLY A 66 -5.40 2.89 13.70
CA GLY A 66 -5.59 2.53 12.30
C GLY A 66 -4.27 2.26 11.58
N HIS A 67 -3.23 3.07 11.80
CA HIS A 67 -1.92 2.83 11.20
C HIS A 67 -1.23 1.56 11.72
N ILE A 68 -1.33 1.27 13.03
CA ILE A 68 -0.80 0.02 13.59
C ILE A 68 -1.50 -1.19 12.97
N LEU A 69 -2.82 -1.12 12.83
CA LEU A 69 -3.59 -2.18 12.17
C LEU A 69 -3.20 -2.35 10.70
N VAL A 70 -3.00 -1.25 9.97
CA VAL A 70 -2.55 -1.29 8.56
C VAL A 70 -1.17 -1.94 8.44
N TRP A 71 -0.25 -1.65 9.36
CA TRP A 71 1.06 -2.29 9.38
C TRP A 71 0.95 -3.80 9.61
N LEU A 72 0.11 -4.23 10.56
CA LEU A 72 -0.17 -5.67 10.79
C LEU A 72 -0.79 -6.33 9.55
N ILE A 73 -1.77 -5.68 8.91
CA ILE A 73 -2.41 -6.16 7.68
C ILE A 73 -1.40 -6.27 6.54
N SER A 74 -0.40 -5.38 6.47
CA SER A 74 0.65 -5.40 5.44
C SER A 74 1.53 -6.65 5.55
N ILE A 75 1.79 -7.14 6.78
CA ILE A 75 2.49 -8.41 7.02
C ILE A 75 1.66 -9.59 6.49
N PHE A 76 0.35 -9.60 6.76
CA PHE A 76 -0.55 -10.63 6.19
C PHE A 76 -0.64 -10.54 4.66
N GLY A 77 -0.58 -9.33 4.10
CA GLY A 77 -0.51 -9.09 2.66
C GLY A 77 0.69 -9.78 2.02
N LEU A 78 1.87 -9.73 2.67
CA LEU A 78 3.07 -10.42 2.21
C LEU A 78 2.91 -11.94 2.21
N MET A 79 2.28 -12.50 3.24
CA MET A 79 1.99 -13.94 3.25
C MET A 79 1.13 -14.32 2.05
N PHE A 80 0.07 -13.57 1.76
CA PHE A 80 -0.82 -13.84 0.63
C PHE A 80 -0.12 -13.82 -0.74
N VAL A 81 0.86 -12.93 -0.91
CA VAL A 81 1.70 -12.86 -2.12
C VAL A 81 2.50 -14.14 -2.32
N THR A 82 3.00 -14.73 -1.23
CA THR A 82 3.83 -15.95 -1.27
C THR A 82 3.04 -17.25 -1.39
N VAL A 83 1.72 -17.25 -1.12
CA VAL A 83 0.89 -18.48 -1.15
C VAL A 83 0.98 -19.24 -2.49
N PRO A 84 0.85 -18.60 -3.68
CA PRO A 84 0.94 -19.35 -4.92
C PRO A 84 2.34 -19.93 -5.17
N MET A 85 3.40 -19.24 -4.74
CA MET A 85 4.77 -19.77 -4.86
C MET A 85 4.96 -21.03 -4.02
N TYR A 86 4.39 -21.04 -2.80
CA TYR A 86 4.38 -22.22 -1.96
C TYR A 86 3.57 -23.38 -2.57
N ILE A 87 2.36 -23.11 -3.06
CA ILE A 87 1.47 -24.15 -3.65
C ILE A 87 2.08 -24.76 -4.92
N PHE A 88 2.71 -23.94 -5.76
CA PHE A 88 3.28 -24.40 -7.03
C PHE A 88 4.75 -24.82 -6.94
N ASN A 89 5.35 -24.83 -5.74
CA ASN A 89 6.77 -25.13 -5.49
C ASN A 89 7.73 -24.35 -6.41
N GLU A 90 7.45 -23.07 -6.63
CA GLU A 90 8.26 -22.23 -7.50
C GLU A 90 9.35 -21.52 -6.67
N PRO A 91 10.64 -21.58 -7.09
CA PRO A 91 11.72 -20.94 -6.36
C PRO A 91 11.67 -19.41 -6.43
N TYR A 92 11.54 -18.75 -5.27
CA TYR A 92 11.49 -17.30 -5.10
C TYR A 92 12.54 -16.50 -5.89
N GLU A 93 13.72 -17.07 -6.12
CA GLU A 93 14.81 -16.48 -6.91
C GLU A 93 14.35 -15.99 -8.29
N ASN A 94 13.44 -16.73 -8.92
CA ASN A 94 12.88 -16.40 -10.24
C ASN A 94 12.03 -15.13 -10.26
N HIS A 95 11.60 -14.66 -9.09
CA HIS A 95 10.69 -13.52 -8.91
C HIS A 95 11.26 -12.48 -7.93
N THR A 96 12.56 -12.54 -7.63
CA THR A 96 13.22 -11.72 -6.60
C THR A 96 12.93 -10.22 -6.73
N SER A 97 13.02 -9.67 -7.95
CA SER A 97 12.85 -8.23 -8.18
C SER A 97 11.46 -7.72 -7.78
N ILE A 98 10.40 -8.41 -8.23
CA ILE A 98 9.02 -8.00 -7.95
C ILE A 98 8.65 -8.27 -6.49
N LEU A 99 9.16 -9.37 -5.91
CA LEU A 99 8.99 -9.70 -4.50
C LEU A 99 9.63 -8.67 -3.58
N LEU A 100 10.87 -8.24 -3.89
CA LEU A 100 11.53 -7.16 -3.15
C LEU A 100 10.72 -5.87 -3.25
N PHE A 101 10.23 -5.51 -4.44
CA PHE A 101 9.41 -4.32 -4.61
C PHE A 101 8.13 -4.38 -3.76
N ILE A 102 7.40 -5.49 -3.79
CA ILE A 102 6.17 -5.68 -2.99
C ILE A 102 6.49 -5.64 -1.50
N THR A 103 7.58 -6.29 -1.08
CA THR A 103 8.03 -6.32 0.33
C THR A 103 8.37 -4.94 0.84
N TYR A 104 9.18 -4.19 0.09
CA TYR A 104 9.54 -2.84 0.47
C TYR A 104 8.34 -1.90 0.43
N TYR A 105 7.46 -2.03 -0.55
CA TYR A 105 6.24 -1.24 -0.61
C TYR A 105 5.39 -1.48 0.65
N LEU A 106 5.04 -2.73 0.96
CA LEU A 106 4.18 -3.06 2.10
C LEU A 106 4.81 -2.73 3.46
N MET A 107 6.14 -2.78 3.59
CA MET A 107 6.82 -2.44 4.85
C MET A 107 7.05 -0.94 5.04
N PHE A 108 7.43 -0.22 3.98
CA PHE A 108 7.73 1.22 4.07
C PHE A 108 6.50 2.11 3.97
N ALA A 109 5.47 1.69 3.26
CA ALA A 109 4.29 2.51 3.08
C ALA A 109 3.58 2.87 4.41
N PRO A 110 3.46 1.95 5.40
CA PRO A 110 2.97 2.26 6.74
C PRO A 110 3.87 3.23 7.54
N ILE A 111 5.18 3.24 7.28
CA ILE A 111 6.13 4.15 7.95
C ILE A 111 5.94 5.58 7.44
N SER A 112 5.53 5.75 6.18
CA SER A 112 5.28 7.07 5.58
C SER A 112 4.24 7.91 6.34
N PHE A 113 3.34 7.29 7.10
CA PHE A 113 2.32 7.98 7.91
C PHE A 113 2.88 8.67 9.15
N TRP A 114 4.02 8.23 9.65
CA TRP A 114 4.62 8.86 10.82
C TRP A 114 5.12 10.29 10.55
N PHE A 115 5.30 10.66 9.27
CA PHE A 115 5.83 11.95 8.86
C PHE A 115 4.76 13.00 8.48
N GLN A 116 3.48 12.78 8.82
CA GLN A 116 2.44 13.76 8.47
C GLN A 116 2.55 15.04 9.34
N PRO A 117 2.61 16.24 8.72
CA PRO A 117 2.74 17.49 9.45
C PRO A 117 1.42 17.87 10.14
N ARG A 118 1.59 18.44 11.33
CA ARG A 118 0.56 18.75 12.34
C ARG A 118 -0.55 19.71 11.88
N SER A 119 -0.34 20.48 10.81
CA SER A 119 -1.20 21.61 10.43
C SER A 119 -2.29 21.30 9.41
N TYR A 120 -2.39 20.06 8.91
CA TYR A 120 -3.30 19.72 7.81
C TYR A 120 -4.80 19.82 8.19
N HIS A 121 -5.16 19.73 9.47
CA HIS A 121 -6.56 19.77 9.94
C HIS A 121 -7.06 21.17 10.34
N SER A 122 -6.28 22.22 10.11
CA SER A 122 -6.63 23.60 10.49
C SER A 122 -7.53 24.33 9.46
N LYS A 123 -8.41 23.63 8.74
CA LYS A 123 -9.38 24.27 7.83
C LYS A 123 -10.78 23.74 8.09
#